data_AF-A0A0Q6BJP0-F1
#
_entry.id   AF-A0A0Q6BJP0-F1
#
_cell.length_a   1.000
_cell.length_b   1.000
_cell.length_c   1.000
_cell.angle_alpha   90.00
_cell.angle_beta   90.00
_cell.angle_gamma   90.00
#
_symmetry.space_group_name_H-M   'P 1'
#
loop_
_entity.id
_entity.type
_entity.pdbx_description
1 polymer ?
#
loop_
_entity_poly.entity_id
_entity_poly.type
_entity_poly.pdbx_seq_one_letter_code
_entity_poly.pdbx_strand_id
1 'polypeptide(L)'
;MKKNSLILVALLTNLLICDANAQETDPLETESRNVASAFMGAANFVVGRIGVECLSMLGRLETPREYVNIWQERNAKYYDASTKYVAKKMEAADASGGVVARDAVLKEYSSIVRKEGEATIAAWVGKSGKRENCQRAVSLIDRGILDVNPEIPIYEDLQALAVWSKIN
;
A
#
# COMPACT_ATOMS: atom_id res chain seq x y z
N MET A 1 13.40 -14.98 -82.95
CA MET A 1 12.03 -15.07 -82.40
C MET A 1 11.94 -16.18 -81.37
N LYS A 2 11.78 -15.83 -80.09
CA LYS A 2 10.85 -16.40 -79.09
C LYS A 2 11.36 -16.06 -77.69
N LYS A 3 10.60 -15.18 -77.03
CA LYS A 3 10.67 -14.82 -75.61
C LYS A 3 10.19 -16.01 -74.77
N ASN A 4 10.68 -16.11 -73.52
CA ASN A 4 9.98 -16.54 -72.29
C ASN A 4 11.00 -16.44 -71.14
N SER A 5 11.00 -15.37 -70.36
CA SER A 5 10.21 -15.20 -69.12
C SER A 5 10.42 -16.31 -68.10
N LEU A 6 11.31 -16.07 -67.14
CA LEU A 6 11.17 -16.51 -65.75
C LEU A 6 12.09 -15.68 -64.87
N ILE A 7 11.55 -14.54 -64.44
CA ILE A 7 12.04 -13.75 -63.30
C ILE A 7 11.64 -14.55 -62.06
N LEU A 8 12.61 -15.21 -61.41
CA LEU A 8 12.39 -15.79 -60.09
C LEU A 8 12.93 -14.82 -59.04
N VAL A 9 11.96 -14.16 -58.41
CA VAL A 9 12.09 -13.34 -57.22
C VAL A 9 12.71 -14.16 -56.09
N ALA A 10 13.90 -13.77 -55.63
CA ALA A 10 14.43 -14.15 -54.32
C ALA A 10 14.79 -12.85 -53.57
N LEU A 11 13.75 -12.06 -53.33
CA LEU A 11 13.79 -10.87 -52.50
C LEU A 11 13.57 -11.30 -51.04
N LEU A 12 14.43 -10.81 -50.15
CA LEU A 12 14.15 -10.57 -48.72
C LEU A 12 13.86 -11.80 -47.84
N THR A 13 14.94 -12.43 -47.38
CA THR A 13 15.00 -13.00 -46.02
C THR A 13 16.00 -12.22 -45.18
N ASN A 14 15.81 -10.89 -45.10
CA ASN A 14 16.19 -10.15 -43.90
C ASN A 14 15.09 -10.44 -42.87
N LEU A 15 15.23 -11.58 -42.19
CA LEU A 15 14.57 -11.80 -40.91
C LEU A 15 15.02 -10.65 -40.01
N LEU A 16 14.14 -9.65 -39.92
CA LEU A 16 14.08 -8.72 -38.81
C LEU A 16 14.19 -9.57 -37.55
N ILE A 17 15.36 -9.54 -36.94
CA ILE A 17 15.52 -9.77 -35.51
C ILE A 17 14.74 -8.63 -34.89
N CYS A 18 13.43 -8.82 -34.73
CA CYS A 18 12.71 -8.11 -33.71
C CYS A 18 13.37 -8.58 -32.42
N ASP A 19 14.30 -7.78 -31.90
CA ASP A 19 14.45 -7.63 -30.47
C ASP A 19 13.09 -7.17 -29.96
N ALA A 20 12.19 -8.15 -29.79
CA ALA A 20 11.10 -8.04 -28.87
C ALA A 20 11.77 -7.86 -27.51
N ASN A 21 12.14 -6.61 -27.22
CA ASN A 21 12.25 -6.13 -25.86
C ASN A 21 10.88 -6.43 -25.27
N ALA A 22 10.76 -7.60 -24.64
CA ALA A 22 9.74 -7.84 -23.65
C ALA A 22 9.95 -6.68 -22.68
N GLN A 23 9.12 -5.64 -22.82
CA GLN A 23 8.96 -4.64 -21.79
C GLN A 23 8.58 -5.46 -20.57
N GLU A 24 9.53 -5.71 -19.67
CA GLU A 24 9.24 -6.26 -18.36
C GLU A 24 8.22 -5.30 -17.77
N THR A 25 6.95 -5.69 -17.83
CA THR A 25 5.88 -4.96 -17.16
C THR A 25 6.25 -5.01 -15.68
N ASP A 26 6.52 -3.85 -15.10
CA ASP A 26 6.81 -3.70 -13.68
C ASP A 26 5.80 -4.55 -12.88
N PRO A 27 6.26 -5.63 -12.21
CA PRO A 27 5.35 -6.59 -11.61
C PRO A 27 4.50 -5.87 -10.59
N LEU A 28 3.18 -6.07 -10.61
CA LEU A 28 2.26 -5.40 -9.68
C LEU A 28 2.76 -5.59 -8.25
N GLU A 29 3.01 -6.84 -7.87
CA GLU A 29 3.49 -7.19 -6.53
C GLU A 29 5.00 -7.18 -6.43
N THR A 30 5.51 -6.39 -5.47
CA THR A 30 6.90 -6.43 -5.03
C THR A 30 6.91 -6.43 -3.50
N GLU A 31 7.99 -6.97 -2.91
CA GLU A 31 8.14 -6.99 -1.46
C GLU A 31 8.10 -5.56 -0.88
N SER A 32 8.79 -4.62 -1.53
CA SER A 32 8.79 -3.20 -1.16
C SER A 32 7.37 -2.61 -1.07
N ARG A 33 6.51 -2.85 -2.07
CA ARG A 33 5.12 -2.35 -2.05
C ARG A 33 4.26 -3.06 -1.01
N ASN A 34 4.46 -4.37 -0.82
CA ASN A 34 3.76 -5.13 0.22
C ASN A 34 4.10 -4.59 1.62
N VAL A 35 5.39 -4.37 1.92
CA VAL A 35 5.85 -3.80 3.19
C VAL A 35 5.32 -2.38 3.39
N ALA A 36 5.50 -1.50 2.40
CA ALA A 36 5.07 -0.10 2.50
C ALA A 36 3.55 0.04 2.70
N SER A 37 2.74 -0.74 1.97
CA SER A 37 1.29 -0.72 2.15
C SER A 37 0.85 -1.28 3.49
N ALA A 38 1.44 -2.41 3.93
CA ALA A 38 1.14 -2.99 5.24
C ALA A 38 1.52 -2.04 6.38
N PHE A 39 2.64 -1.33 6.29
CA PHE A 39 3.03 -0.32 7.27
C PHE A 39 2.00 0.80 7.40
N MET A 40 1.57 1.38 6.26
CA MET A 40 0.54 2.43 6.28
C MET A 40 -0.80 1.91 6.80
N GLY A 41 -1.17 0.68 6.44
CA GLY A 41 -2.35 0.01 6.96
C GLY A 41 -2.31 -0.17 8.48
N ALA A 42 -1.17 -0.64 9.02
CA ALA A 42 -0.95 -0.84 10.44
C ALA A 42 -0.99 0.49 11.22
N ALA A 43 -0.31 1.54 10.72
CA ALA A 43 -0.36 2.86 11.33
C ALA A 43 -1.80 3.42 11.36
N ASN A 44 -2.54 3.33 10.24
CA ASN A 44 -3.94 3.74 10.18
C ASN A 44 -4.82 2.97 11.19
N PHE A 45 -4.60 1.66 11.31
CA PHE A 45 -5.29 0.83 12.29
C PHE A 45 -4.99 1.27 13.73
N VAL A 46 -3.72 1.52 14.06
CA VAL A 46 -3.30 1.98 15.39
C VAL A 46 -3.98 3.31 15.73
N VAL A 47 -3.91 4.30 14.84
CA VAL A 47 -4.55 5.61 15.06
C VAL A 47 -6.05 5.45 15.29
N GLY A 48 -6.73 4.61 14.51
CA GLY A 48 -8.17 4.35 14.68
C GLY A 48 -8.51 3.66 15.99
N ARG A 49 -7.73 2.67 16.40
CA ARG A 49 -7.92 1.98 17.69
C ARG A 49 -7.66 2.92 18.87
N ILE A 50 -6.61 3.72 18.85
CA ILE A 50 -6.37 4.76 19.86
C ILE A 50 -7.52 5.76 19.88
N GLY A 51 -8.00 6.18 18.70
CA GLY A 51 -9.16 7.07 18.58
C GLY A 51 -10.38 6.52 19.33
N VAL A 52 -10.74 5.26 19.08
CA VAL A 52 -11.87 4.58 19.72
C VAL A 52 -11.66 4.40 21.22
N GLU A 53 -10.47 4.03 21.66
CA GLU A 53 -10.23 3.63 23.05
C GLU A 53 -9.93 4.79 23.99
N CYS A 54 -9.35 5.89 23.48
CA CYS A 54 -8.73 6.91 24.31
C CYS A 54 -9.42 8.27 24.24
N LEU A 55 -9.99 8.69 23.11
CA LEU A 55 -10.46 10.09 22.96
C LEU A 55 -11.54 10.47 23.97
N SER A 56 -12.59 9.64 24.10
CA SER A 56 -13.67 9.88 25.07
C SER A 56 -13.16 9.87 26.51
N MET A 57 -12.24 8.95 26.84
CA MET A 57 -11.64 8.89 28.16
C MET A 57 -10.86 10.17 28.50
N LEU A 58 -10.17 10.74 27.52
CA LEU A 58 -9.38 11.96 27.68
C LEU A 58 -10.20 13.24 27.56
N GLY A 59 -11.50 13.16 27.28
CA GLY A 59 -12.36 14.34 27.06
C GLY A 59 -12.04 15.09 25.78
N ARG A 60 -11.43 14.44 24.79
CA ARG A 60 -11.24 14.99 23.44
C ARG A 60 -12.59 15.13 22.75
N LEU A 61 -12.75 16.17 21.93
CA LEU A 61 -14.00 16.49 21.26
C LEU A 61 -14.10 15.86 19.86
N GLU A 62 -12.96 15.52 19.26
CA GLU A 62 -12.95 14.83 17.97
C GLU A 62 -13.50 13.41 18.10
N THR A 63 -14.28 12.99 17.11
CA THR A 63 -14.67 11.60 16.94
C THR A 63 -13.46 10.74 16.52
N PRO A 64 -13.50 9.42 16.74
CA PRO A 64 -12.46 8.52 16.25
C PRO A 64 -12.23 8.63 14.74
N ARG A 65 -13.28 8.91 13.96
CA ARG A 65 -13.18 9.11 12.51
C ARG A 65 -12.43 10.38 12.17
N GLU A 66 -12.78 11.51 12.79
CA GLU A 66 -12.07 12.78 12.58
C GLU A 66 -10.60 12.66 12.97
N TYR A 67 -10.31 12.00 14.09
CA TYR A 67 -8.94 11.78 14.55
C TYR A 67 -8.08 10.98 13.55
N VAL A 68 -8.64 9.91 12.98
CA VAL A 68 -7.99 9.14 11.91
C VAL A 68 -7.82 9.99 10.66
N ASN A 69 -8.86 10.73 10.25
CA ASN A 69 -8.80 11.56 9.06
C ASN A 69 -7.70 12.62 9.15
N ILE A 70 -7.52 13.28 10.30
CA ILE A 70 -6.44 14.24 10.51
C ILE A 70 -5.07 13.58 10.27
N TRP A 71 -4.85 12.36 10.79
CA TRP A 71 -3.62 11.62 10.52
C TRP A 71 -3.49 11.22 9.03
N GLN A 72 -4.58 10.77 8.40
CA GLN A 72 -4.59 10.43 6.97
C GLN A 72 -4.23 11.65 6.11
N GLU A 73 -4.73 12.84 6.43
CA GLU A 73 -4.42 14.08 5.72
C GLU A 73 -2.93 14.43 5.80
N ARG A 74 -2.32 14.33 6.99
CA ARG A 74 -0.86 14.55 7.15
C ARG A 74 -0.03 13.53 6.36
N ASN A 75 -0.59 12.35 6.11
CA ASN A 75 0.08 11.23 5.44
C ASN A 75 -0.46 10.94 4.03
N ALA A 76 -1.26 11.85 3.45
CA ALA A 76 -2.11 11.56 2.30
C ALA A 76 -1.33 10.94 1.13
N LYS A 77 -0.16 11.50 0.80
CA LYS A 77 0.72 10.99 -0.26
C LYS A 77 0.97 9.49 -0.17
N TYR A 78 1.26 8.97 1.03
CA TYR A 78 1.62 7.56 1.23
C TYR A 78 0.39 6.71 1.54
N TYR A 79 -0.57 7.27 2.27
CA TYR A 79 -1.81 6.57 2.56
C TYR A 79 -2.62 6.27 1.29
N ASP A 80 -2.77 7.26 0.40
CA ASP A 80 -3.47 7.10 -0.87
C ASP A 80 -2.73 6.13 -1.81
N ALA A 81 -1.39 6.17 -1.82
CA ALA A 81 -0.58 5.23 -2.58
C ALA A 81 -0.80 3.79 -2.11
N SER A 82 -0.81 3.57 -0.79
CA SER A 82 -1.05 2.26 -0.19
C SER A 82 -2.46 1.74 -0.43
N THR A 83 -3.49 2.59 -0.29
CA THR A 83 -4.87 2.18 -0.57
C THR A 83 -5.07 1.83 -2.04
N LYS A 84 -4.48 2.62 -2.96
CA LYS A 84 -4.48 2.34 -4.40
C LYS A 84 -3.79 1.01 -4.73
N TYR A 85 -2.64 0.72 -4.11
CA TYR A 85 -1.94 -0.54 -4.31
C TYR A 85 -2.77 -1.75 -3.88
N VAL A 86 -3.37 -1.70 -2.69
CA VAL A 86 -4.23 -2.78 -2.20
C VAL A 86 -5.46 -2.94 -3.09
N ALA A 87 -6.05 -1.85 -3.58
CA ALA A 87 -7.13 -1.90 -4.56
C ALA A 87 -6.69 -2.62 -5.85
N LYS A 88 -5.51 -2.30 -6.40
CA LYS A 88 -4.97 -2.98 -7.58
C LYS A 88 -4.73 -4.47 -7.37
N LYS A 89 -4.23 -4.88 -6.19
CA LYS A 89 -4.11 -6.31 -5.84
C LYS A 89 -5.47 -7.01 -5.82
N MET A 90 -6.47 -6.38 -5.22
CA MET A 90 -7.84 -6.91 -5.18
C MET A 90 -8.46 -7.00 -6.57
N GLU A 91 -8.27 -6.00 -7.43
CA GLU A 91 -8.71 -6.01 -8.83
C GLU A 91 -8.05 -7.15 -9.62
N ALA A 92 -6.74 -7.36 -9.47
CA ALA A 92 -6.02 -8.44 -10.15
C ALA A 92 -6.44 -9.83 -9.66
N ALA A 93 -6.69 -9.98 -8.35
CA ALA A 93 -7.20 -11.22 -7.78
C ALA A 93 -8.63 -11.52 -8.24
N ASP A 94 -9.50 -10.51 -8.31
CA ASP A 94 -10.86 -10.65 -8.82
C ASP A 94 -10.86 -11.05 -10.31
N ALA A 95 -9.99 -10.44 -11.12
CA ALA A 95 -9.87 -10.76 -12.53
C ALA A 95 -9.36 -12.19 -12.80
N SER A 96 -8.55 -12.75 -11.90
CA SER A 96 -7.94 -14.07 -12.08
C SER A 96 -8.71 -15.21 -11.42
N GLY A 97 -9.41 -14.97 -10.31
CA GLY A 97 -10.08 -15.99 -9.51
C GLY A 97 -11.44 -15.57 -8.93
N GLY A 98 -11.98 -14.44 -9.38
CA GLY A 98 -13.26 -13.89 -8.93
C GLY A 98 -13.26 -13.44 -7.47
N VAL A 99 -14.47 -13.25 -6.95
CA VAL A 99 -14.74 -12.75 -5.60
C VAL A 99 -13.98 -13.51 -4.51
N VAL A 100 -13.84 -14.83 -4.65
CA VAL A 100 -13.14 -15.66 -3.65
C VAL A 100 -11.66 -15.29 -3.55
N ALA A 101 -10.97 -15.08 -4.68
CA ALA A 101 -9.57 -14.68 -4.69
C ALA A 101 -9.40 -13.25 -4.16
N ARG A 102 -10.29 -12.33 -4.53
CA ARG A 102 -10.32 -10.97 -3.98
C ARG A 102 -10.47 -10.96 -2.46
N ASP A 103 -11.43 -11.73 -1.95
CA ASP A 103 -11.70 -11.80 -0.51
C ASP A 103 -10.54 -12.46 0.26
N ALA A 104 -9.83 -13.40 -0.36
CA ALA A 104 -8.61 -13.98 0.20
C ALA A 104 -7.51 -12.91 0.37
N VAL A 105 -7.26 -12.09 -0.65
CA VAL A 105 -6.31 -10.96 -0.57
C VAL A 105 -6.72 -9.98 0.53
N LEU A 106 -8.00 -9.58 0.59
CA LEU A 106 -8.49 -8.66 1.62
C LEU A 106 -8.32 -9.24 3.03
N LYS A 107 -8.61 -10.52 3.21
CA LYS A 107 -8.45 -11.22 4.49
C LYS A 107 -6.99 -11.29 4.92
N GLU A 108 -6.09 -11.64 4.00
CA GLU A 108 -4.66 -11.70 4.27
C GLU A 108 -4.10 -10.33 4.65
N TYR A 109 -4.38 -9.31 3.84
CA TYR A 109 -3.96 -7.94 4.12
C TYR A 109 -4.48 -7.43 5.46
N SER A 110 -5.77 -7.66 5.75
CA SER A 110 -6.38 -7.28 7.04
C SER A 110 -5.75 -8.02 8.21
N SER A 111 -5.35 -9.28 8.03
CA SER A 111 -4.69 -10.09 9.05
C SER A 111 -3.31 -9.53 9.38
N ILE A 112 -2.51 -9.17 8.37
CA ILE A 112 -1.20 -8.55 8.54
C ILE A 112 -1.33 -7.22 9.28
N VAL A 113 -2.20 -6.33 8.79
CA VAL A 113 -2.44 -5.00 9.38
C VAL A 113 -2.87 -5.10 10.85
N ARG A 114 -3.80 -6.02 11.17
CA ARG A 114 -4.26 -6.22 12.54
C ARG A 114 -3.16 -6.78 13.43
N LYS A 115 -2.43 -7.79 12.98
CA LYS A 115 -1.35 -8.42 13.76
C LYS A 115 -0.30 -7.39 14.19
N GLU A 116 0.18 -6.58 13.24
CA GLU A 116 1.19 -5.55 13.53
C GLU A 116 0.61 -4.40 14.39
N GLY A 117 -0.63 -4.00 14.10
CA GLY A 117 -1.31 -2.94 14.84
C GLY A 117 -1.66 -3.31 16.29
N GLU A 118 -2.16 -4.53 16.53
CA GLU A 118 -2.56 -5.00 17.86
C GLU A 118 -1.37 -5.09 18.83
N ALA A 119 -0.20 -5.50 18.34
CA ALA A 119 1.03 -5.50 19.15
C ALA A 119 1.38 -4.08 19.61
N THR A 120 1.24 -3.09 18.74
CA THR A 120 1.48 -1.67 19.07
C THR A 120 0.45 -1.16 20.08
N ILE A 121 -0.84 -1.48 19.89
CA ILE A 121 -1.90 -1.09 20.83
C ILE A 121 -1.68 -1.69 22.21
N ALA A 122 -1.34 -2.98 22.29
CA ALA A 122 -1.04 -3.65 23.55
C ALA A 122 0.15 -2.99 24.27
N ALA A 123 1.20 -2.63 23.53
CA ALA A 123 2.38 -1.94 24.06
C ALA A 123 2.10 -0.50 24.50
N TRP A 124 1.21 0.21 23.80
CA TRP A 124 0.96 1.63 24.06
C TRP A 124 -0.06 1.88 25.14
N VAL A 125 -1.16 1.12 25.13
CA VAL A 125 -2.33 1.35 26.01
C VAL A 125 -2.30 0.45 27.24
N GLY A 126 -1.89 -0.81 27.10
CA GLY A 126 -1.77 -1.76 28.21
C GLY A 126 -3.04 -1.91 29.08
N LYS A 127 -2.96 -2.70 30.16
CA LYS A 127 -4.08 -2.87 31.12
C LYS A 127 -3.97 -1.97 32.36
N SER A 128 -2.77 -1.75 32.88
CA SER A 128 -2.52 -0.85 34.01
C SER A 128 -2.21 0.57 33.53
N GLY A 129 -2.64 1.60 34.28
CA GLY A 129 -2.39 2.99 33.92
C GLY A 129 -3.02 3.43 32.60
N LYS A 130 -4.21 2.87 32.27
CA LYS A 130 -4.83 3.04 30.95
C LYS A 130 -5.03 4.51 30.57
N ARG A 131 -5.38 5.39 31.52
CA ARG A 131 -5.59 6.82 31.26
C ARG A 131 -4.27 7.51 30.88
N GLU A 132 -3.22 7.29 31.67
CA GLU A 132 -1.88 7.84 31.45
C GLU A 132 -1.31 7.33 30.12
N ASN A 133 -1.49 6.05 29.84
CA ASN A 133 -1.08 5.41 28.59
C ASN A 133 -1.84 5.96 27.38
N CYS A 134 -3.16 6.14 27.50
CA CYS A 134 -3.97 6.80 26.48
C CYS A 134 -3.49 8.24 26.22
N GLN A 135 -3.22 9.01 27.28
CA GLN A 135 -2.70 10.37 27.16
C GLN A 135 -1.36 10.38 26.43
N ARG A 136 -0.45 9.47 26.78
CA ARG A 136 0.84 9.31 26.11
C ARG A 136 0.67 8.92 24.63
N ALA A 137 -0.16 7.93 24.33
CA ALA A 137 -0.39 7.44 22.98
C ALA A 137 -0.97 8.52 22.06
N VAL A 138 -2.02 9.22 22.51
CA VAL A 138 -2.61 10.35 21.77
C VAL A 138 -1.57 11.44 21.57
N SER A 139 -0.80 11.80 22.61
CA SER A 139 0.23 12.83 22.49
C SER A 139 1.38 12.47 21.55
N LEU A 140 1.72 11.18 21.41
CA LEU A 140 2.73 10.73 20.45
C LEU A 140 2.21 10.80 19.01
N ILE A 141 0.95 10.40 18.77
CA ILE A 141 0.31 10.49 17.46
C ILE A 141 0.10 11.95 17.03
N ASP A 142 -0.34 12.81 17.95
CA ASP A 142 -0.50 14.25 17.72
C ASP A 142 0.85 14.93 17.36
N ARG A 143 1.96 14.37 17.87
CA ARG A 143 3.33 14.80 17.54
C ARG A 143 3.91 14.12 16.29
N GLY A 144 3.11 13.32 15.59
CA GLY A 144 3.51 12.72 14.32
C GLY A 144 4.44 11.52 14.44
N ILE A 145 4.45 10.77 15.55
CA ILE A 145 5.29 9.56 15.67
C ILE A 145 4.97 8.50 14.59
N LEU A 146 3.75 8.52 14.06
CA LEU A 146 3.27 7.66 12.97
C LEU A 146 3.17 8.42 11.64
N ASP A 147 3.72 9.63 11.55
CA ASP A 147 3.75 10.39 10.32
C ASP A 147 5.01 10.01 9.51
N VAL A 148 4.84 9.85 8.20
CA VAL A 148 5.93 9.45 7.30
C VAL A 148 6.94 10.58 7.15
N ASN A 149 8.19 10.30 7.50
CA ASN A 149 9.32 11.20 7.37
C ASN A 149 10.59 10.41 6.97
N PRO A 150 11.66 11.08 6.49
CA PRO A 150 12.88 10.41 6.01
C PRO A 150 13.62 9.53 7.03
N GLU A 151 13.33 9.67 8.33
CA GLU A 151 14.02 8.93 9.39
C GLU A 151 13.43 7.53 9.62
N ILE A 152 12.25 7.23 9.07
CA ILE A 152 11.66 5.89 9.20
C ILE A 152 12.44 4.88 8.34
N PRO A 153 12.73 3.66 8.82
CA PRO A 153 13.60 2.71 8.10
C PRO A 153 13.12 2.31 6.70
N ILE A 154 11.82 2.35 6.46
CA ILE A 154 11.19 1.97 5.17
C ILE A 154 10.82 3.19 4.31
N TYR A 155 11.41 4.36 4.56
CA TYR A 155 11.05 5.59 3.85
C TYR A 155 11.19 5.45 2.33
N GLU A 156 12.24 4.78 1.87
CA GLU A 156 12.49 4.55 0.44
C GLU A 156 11.42 3.64 -0.19
N ASP A 157 10.95 2.61 0.52
CA ASP A 157 9.85 1.77 0.04
C ASP A 157 8.54 2.57 -0.08
N LEU A 158 8.29 3.47 0.88
CA LEU A 158 7.16 4.39 0.83
C LEU A 158 7.28 5.43 -0.29
N GLN A 159 8.50 5.92 -0.59
CA GLN A 159 8.74 6.76 -1.77
C GLN A 159 8.45 5.99 -3.05
N ALA A 160 9.01 4.79 -3.18
CA ALA A 160 8.83 3.94 -4.36
C ALA A 160 7.34 3.66 -4.61
N LEU A 161 6.60 3.31 -3.55
CA LEU A 161 5.15 3.12 -3.62
C LEU A 161 4.40 4.40 -4.04
N ALA A 162 4.78 5.56 -3.50
CA ALA A 162 4.18 6.85 -3.85
C ALA A 162 4.53 7.32 -5.28
N VAL A 163 5.66 6.90 -5.84
CA VAL A 163 5.98 7.12 -7.26
C VAL A 163 5.16 6.20 -8.14
N TRP A 164 5.13 4.91 -7.81
CA TRP A 164 4.35 3.89 -8.52
C TRP A 164 2.86 4.28 -8.61
N SER A 165 2.28 4.83 -7.54
CA SER A 165 0.87 5.20 -7.49
C SER A 165 0.49 6.36 -8.42
N LYS A 166 1.45 7.16 -8.89
CA LYS A 166 1.22 8.28 -9.83
C LYS A 166 1.11 7.83 -11.28
N ILE A 167 1.67 6.66 -11.61
CA ILE A 167 1.77 6.15 -12.99
C ILE A 167 0.87 4.94 -13.26
N ASN A 168 0.30 4.34 -12.19
CA ASN A 168 -0.75 3.31 -12.26
C ASN A 168 -2.10 3.88 -11.83
#